data_AF-A0A7V3PNU6-F1
#
_entry.id   AF-A0A7V3PNU6-F1
#
_cell.length_a   1.000
_cell.length_b   1.000
_cell.length_c   1.000
_cell.angle_alpha   90.00
_cell.angle_beta   90.00
_cell.angle_gamma   90.00
#
_symmetry.space_group_name_H-M   'P 1'
#
loop_
_entity.id
_entity.type
_entity.pdbx_description
1 polymer ?
#
loop_
_entity_poly.entity_id
_entity_poly.type
_entity_poly.pdbx_seq_one_letter_code
_entity_poly.pdbx_strand_id
1 'polypeptide(L)'
;PRGLKPLGEAAHRNGMRFCVWFEPERVAPDSRIAREHPEFVLQGPVNWTGAHDGLFNLGNPEAREYLTELLSSAIAEGGIDIYRNDFNIDPLEFWRAADEPEREGITEIRYVEGLYEMWAELIRRHPGLMIDNCASGGRRIDLETCSLSIPLWRSDTQCGQQPQPVWDQVQTSGLTRYVPLNSAGVWAYDQYNFWSVATAGVNHCANITAQGFDVAAVRERVDELLRWRKYWLGNFWALTEVTLSDSDWCAWQLHLPQTNEGIIFAFRRAGAPEALELRPREIDPDATYEVRDEEIHETMTVSGADFARVGTRVKEAPGVAIITYRRV
;
A
#
# COMPACT_ATOMS: atom_id res chain seq x y z
N PRO A 1 2.49 24.18 -18.24
CA PRO A 1 2.02 24.81 -19.49
C PRO A 1 1.98 23.89 -20.73
N ARG A 2 2.75 22.79 -20.78
CA ARG A 2 2.79 21.86 -21.94
C ARG A 2 2.12 20.50 -21.67
N GLY A 3 1.11 20.45 -20.78
CA GLY A 3 0.48 19.21 -20.34
C GLY A 3 1.39 18.31 -19.50
N LEU A 4 0.97 17.05 -19.31
CA LEU A 4 1.68 16.04 -18.51
C LEU A 4 2.79 15.31 -19.28
N LYS A 5 2.69 15.21 -20.61
CA LYS A 5 3.63 14.46 -21.46
C LYS A 5 5.11 14.73 -21.16
N PRO A 6 5.58 15.99 -21.02
CA PRO A 6 6.99 16.23 -20.75
C PRO A 6 7.48 15.67 -19.41
N LEU A 7 6.58 15.49 -18.42
CA LEU A 7 6.90 14.90 -17.12
C LEU A 7 7.02 13.38 -17.24
N GLY A 8 6.07 12.73 -17.93
CA GLY A 8 6.14 11.29 -18.23
C GLY A 8 7.40 10.94 -19.02
N GLU A 9 7.69 11.67 -20.09
CA GLU A 9 8.92 11.46 -20.86
C GLU A 9 10.19 11.71 -20.02
N ALA A 10 10.16 12.66 -19.09
CA ALA A 10 11.29 12.89 -18.19
C ALA A 10 11.48 11.72 -17.22
N ALA A 11 10.40 11.15 -16.68
CA ALA A 11 10.46 9.95 -15.85
C ALA A 11 11.05 8.77 -16.65
N HIS A 12 10.52 8.50 -17.84
CA HIS A 12 10.99 7.39 -18.69
C HIS A 12 12.44 7.56 -19.13
N ARG A 13 12.89 8.78 -19.49
CA ARG A 13 14.31 9.06 -19.81
C ARG A 13 15.26 8.75 -18.65
N ASN A 14 14.76 8.76 -17.41
CA ASN A 14 15.50 8.43 -16.21
C ASN A 14 15.23 6.98 -15.72
N GLY A 15 14.59 6.14 -16.53
CA GLY A 15 14.30 4.74 -16.19
C GLY A 15 13.22 4.57 -15.12
N MET A 16 12.41 5.60 -14.86
CA MET A 16 11.31 5.57 -13.90
C MET A 16 9.97 5.39 -14.61
N ARG A 17 9.04 4.73 -13.94
CA ARG A 17 7.61 4.77 -14.30
C ARG A 17 6.98 6.08 -13.84
N PHE A 18 5.94 6.52 -14.52
CA PHE A 18 5.23 7.75 -14.23
C PHE A 18 3.85 7.45 -13.59
N CYS A 19 3.68 7.90 -12.36
CA CYS A 19 2.44 7.76 -11.58
C CYS A 19 1.70 9.10 -11.52
N VAL A 20 0.38 9.09 -11.69
CA VAL A 20 -0.47 10.28 -11.55
C VAL A 20 -1.71 9.95 -10.73
N TRP A 21 -2.02 10.83 -9.79
CA TRP A 21 -3.21 10.76 -8.93
C TRP A 21 -4.41 11.43 -9.61
N PHE A 22 -5.58 10.80 -9.47
CA PHE A 22 -6.88 11.30 -9.88
C PHE A 22 -7.92 10.92 -8.83
N GLU A 23 -8.97 11.74 -8.69
CA GLU A 23 -10.17 11.41 -7.92
C GLU A 23 -11.38 11.57 -8.86
N PRO A 24 -11.64 10.58 -9.74
CA PRO A 24 -12.60 10.74 -10.83
C PRO A 24 -14.07 10.62 -10.37
N GLU A 25 -14.28 9.99 -9.22
CA GLU A 25 -15.60 9.65 -8.69
C GLU A 25 -16.27 10.85 -8.00
N ARG A 26 -15.49 11.82 -7.50
CA ARG A 26 -16.03 13.03 -6.85
C ARG A 26 -16.16 14.16 -7.87
N VAL A 27 -17.33 14.80 -7.89
CA VAL A 27 -17.65 15.91 -8.79
C VAL A 27 -17.84 17.19 -7.98
N ALA A 28 -16.96 18.17 -8.19
CA ALA A 28 -17.12 19.48 -7.57
C ALA A 28 -18.30 20.26 -8.20
N PRO A 29 -19.11 21.00 -7.41
CA PRO A 29 -20.32 21.69 -7.88
C PRO A 29 -20.09 22.68 -9.04
N ASP A 30 -18.92 23.32 -9.11
CA ASP A 30 -18.53 24.24 -10.20
C ASP A 30 -17.54 23.62 -11.20
N SER A 31 -17.44 22.30 -11.24
CA SER A 31 -16.64 21.62 -12.26
C SER A 31 -17.28 21.75 -13.64
N ARG A 32 -16.48 21.54 -14.68
CA ARG A 32 -16.97 21.48 -16.06
C ARG A 32 -18.02 20.39 -16.23
N ILE A 33 -17.78 19.22 -15.63
CA ILE A 33 -18.70 18.06 -15.65
C ILE A 33 -20.05 18.44 -15.02
N ALA A 34 -20.05 19.09 -13.85
CA ALA A 34 -21.29 19.50 -13.19
C ALA A 34 -22.14 20.48 -14.04
N ARG A 35 -21.49 21.32 -14.86
CA ARG A 35 -22.19 22.28 -15.74
C ARG A 35 -22.63 21.70 -17.09
N GLU A 36 -21.75 20.93 -17.73
CA GLU A 36 -21.98 20.43 -19.10
C GLU A 36 -22.70 19.09 -19.12
N HIS A 37 -22.55 18.28 -18.06
CA HIS A 37 -23.10 16.93 -17.93
C HIS A 37 -23.73 16.70 -16.53
N PRO A 38 -24.70 17.53 -16.10
CA PRO A 38 -25.36 17.33 -14.81
C PRO A 38 -26.04 15.96 -14.68
N GLU A 39 -26.46 15.35 -15.79
CA GLU A 39 -27.04 14.00 -15.86
C GLU A 39 -26.07 12.86 -15.47
N PHE A 40 -24.76 13.13 -15.46
CA PHE A 40 -23.74 12.18 -15.03
C PHE A 40 -23.47 12.25 -13.51
N VAL A 41 -24.17 13.11 -12.78
CA VAL A 41 -23.87 13.39 -11.37
C VAL A 41 -25.03 12.98 -10.48
N LEU A 42 -24.79 12.04 -9.57
CA LEU A 42 -25.68 11.76 -8.45
C LEU A 42 -25.55 12.90 -7.44
N GLN A 43 -26.66 13.56 -7.13
CA GLN A 43 -26.70 14.65 -6.16
C GLN A 43 -27.05 14.08 -4.78
N GLY A 44 -26.20 14.34 -3.80
CA GLY A 44 -26.43 13.96 -2.41
C GLY A 44 -27.14 15.04 -1.59
N PRO A 45 -27.45 14.77 -0.32
CA PRO A 45 -27.89 15.78 0.63
C PRO A 45 -26.89 16.94 0.72
N VAL A 46 -27.37 18.13 1.11
CA VAL A 46 -26.50 19.29 1.34
C VAL A 46 -25.49 18.95 2.43
N ASN A 47 -24.20 19.11 2.14
CA ASN A 47 -23.15 18.84 3.13
C ASN A 47 -23.10 19.95 4.23
N TRP A 48 -22.29 19.75 5.26
CA TRP A 48 -22.13 20.70 6.38
C TRP A 48 -21.68 22.12 6.02
N THR A 49 -21.20 22.36 4.80
CA THR A 49 -20.79 23.68 4.29
C THR A 49 -21.87 24.33 3.41
N GLY A 50 -23.02 23.68 3.23
CA GLY A 50 -24.09 24.20 2.38
C GLY A 50 -23.89 23.94 0.88
N ALA A 51 -22.91 23.11 0.49
CA ALA A 51 -22.59 22.79 -0.88
C ALA A 51 -23.12 21.40 -1.29
N HIS A 52 -23.44 21.25 -2.57
CA HIS A 52 -23.71 19.95 -3.17
C HIS A 52 -22.42 19.43 -3.81
N ASP A 53 -21.65 18.64 -3.07
CA ASP A 53 -20.71 17.74 -3.73
C ASP A 53 -21.51 16.74 -4.57
N GLY A 54 -20.96 16.30 -5.69
CA GLY A 54 -21.56 15.30 -6.56
C GLY A 54 -20.78 14.00 -6.53
N LEU A 55 -21.47 12.88 -6.73
CA LEU A 55 -20.88 11.58 -7.00
C LEU A 55 -21.08 11.25 -8.48
N PHE A 56 -20.00 10.91 -9.19
CA PHE A 56 -20.08 10.56 -10.60
C PHE A 56 -20.85 9.23 -10.78
N ASN A 57 -21.85 9.21 -11.64
CA ASN A 57 -22.76 8.07 -11.78
C ASN A 57 -22.14 6.96 -12.65
N LEU A 58 -21.25 6.15 -12.09
CA LEU A 58 -20.63 5.01 -12.81
C LEU A 58 -21.65 3.93 -13.23
N GLY A 59 -22.82 3.90 -12.61
CA GLY A 59 -23.93 3.03 -12.99
C GLY A 59 -24.61 3.43 -14.31
N ASN A 60 -24.46 4.68 -14.74
CA ASN A 60 -24.92 5.15 -16.05
C ASN A 60 -23.86 4.79 -17.12
N PRO A 61 -24.20 3.95 -18.13
CA PRO A 61 -23.25 3.56 -19.18
C PRO A 61 -22.63 4.72 -19.97
N GLU A 62 -23.41 5.77 -20.28
CA GLU A 62 -22.91 6.94 -21.02
C GLU A 62 -21.92 7.76 -20.19
N ALA A 63 -22.22 7.92 -18.90
CA ALA A 63 -21.32 8.59 -17.95
C ALA A 63 -20.01 7.80 -17.79
N ARG A 64 -20.12 6.47 -17.61
CA ARG A 64 -18.97 5.57 -17.50
C ARG A 64 -18.09 5.62 -18.75
N GLU A 65 -18.67 5.57 -19.94
CA GLU A 65 -17.93 5.67 -21.20
C GLU A 65 -17.21 7.02 -21.30
N TYR A 66 -17.89 8.13 -21.02
CA TYR A 66 -17.29 9.46 -21.01
C TYR A 66 -16.07 9.54 -20.08
N LEU A 67 -16.20 9.07 -18.84
CA LEU A 67 -15.10 9.10 -17.88
C LEU A 67 -13.96 8.14 -18.26
N THR A 68 -14.29 6.98 -18.81
CA THR A 68 -13.31 6.02 -19.33
C THR A 68 -12.49 6.63 -20.45
N GLU A 69 -13.12 7.32 -21.42
CA GLU A 69 -12.42 8.01 -22.50
C GLU A 69 -11.53 9.14 -21.98
N LEU A 70 -12.03 9.92 -21.01
CA LEU A 70 -11.28 11.02 -20.40
C LEU A 70 -10.00 10.51 -19.70
N LEU A 71 -10.14 9.47 -18.87
CA LEU A 71 -9.01 8.86 -18.17
C LEU A 71 -8.05 8.17 -19.15
N SER A 72 -8.59 7.42 -20.11
CA SER A 72 -7.80 6.73 -21.14
C SER A 72 -6.97 7.70 -21.97
N SER A 73 -7.54 8.85 -22.34
CA SER A 73 -6.82 9.90 -23.08
C SER A 73 -5.71 10.52 -22.23
N ALA A 74 -5.98 10.83 -20.97
CA ALA A 74 -4.97 11.37 -20.04
C ALA A 74 -3.80 10.39 -19.84
N ILE A 75 -4.10 9.09 -19.72
CA ILE A 75 -3.10 8.02 -19.59
C ILE A 75 -2.21 7.97 -20.84
N ALA A 76 -2.81 7.93 -22.03
CA ALA A 76 -2.08 7.86 -23.29
C ALA A 76 -1.22 9.12 -23.54
N GLU A 77 -1.81 10.30 -23.36
CA GLU A 77 -1.15 11.57 -23.62
C GLU A 77 -0.02 11.86 -22.62
N GLY A 78 -0.24 11.50 -21.35
CA GLY A 78 0.74 11.70 -20.28
C GLY A 78 1.85 10.66 -20.25
N GLY A 79 1.66 9.49 -20.89
CA GLY A 79 2.55 8.35 -20.73
C GLY A 79 2.52 7.80 -19.30
N ILE A 80 1.31 7.66 -18.74
CA ILE A 80 1.09 7.26 -17.35
C ILE A 80 1.18 5.73 -17.25
N ASP A 81 2.09 5.23 -16.41
CA ASP A 81 2.26 3.79 -16.15
C ASP A 81 1.46 3.33 -14.94
N ILE A 82 1.22 4.24 -13.98
CA ILE A 82 0.48 3.97 -12.75
C ILE A 82 -0.61 5.03 -12.60
N TYR A 83 -1.85 4.58 -12.68
CA TYR A 83 -3.04 5.40 -12.45
C TYR A 83 -3.48 5.23 -11.00
N ARG A 84 -3.28 6.26 -10.17
CA ARG A 84 -3.81 6.25 -8.79
C ARG A 84 -5.23 6.80 -8.79
N ASN A 85 -6.19 5.92 -8.53
CA ASN A 85 -7.59 6.25 -8.38
C ASN A 85 -7.88 6.45 -6.90
N ASP A 86 -8.14 7.68 -6.50
CA ASP A 86 -8.57 8.02 -5.15
C ASP A 86 -10.10 8.20 -5.07
N PHE A 87 -10.63 8.10 -3.86
CA PHE A 87 -12.06 8.22 -3.57
C PHE A 87 -12.28 8.77 -2.16
N ASN A 88 -12.49 10.09 -2.06
CA ASN A 88 -12.56 10.81 -0.77
C ASN A 88 -13.96 11.34 -0.46
N ILE A 89 -14.99 10.53 -0.71
CA ILE A 89 -16.38 10.86 -0.40
C ILE A 89 -17.13 9.63 0.12
N ASP A 90 -18.04 9.83 1.08
CA ASP A 90 -18.91 8.76 1.59
C ASP A 90 -20.14 8.65 0.68
N PRO A 91 -20.30 7.56 -0.10
CA PRO A 91 -21.26 7.54 -1.21
C PRO A 91 -22.68 7.11 -0.84
N LEU A 92 -22.89 6.57 0.37
CA LEU A 92 -24.14 5.92 0.75
C LEU A 92 -25.36 6.83 0.60
N GLU A 93 -25.24 8.11 0.97
CA GLU A 93 -26.36 9.05 0.87
C GLU A 93 -26.69 9.42 -0.59
N PHE A 94 -25.69 9.43 -1.47
CA PHE A 94 -25.87 9.68 -2.90
C PHE A 94 -26.63 8.55 -3.58
N TRP A 95 -26.24 7.30 -3.27
CA TRP A 95 -26.92 6.12 -3.80
C TRP A 95 -28.37 6.04 -3.33
N ARG A 96 -28.61 6.24 -2.03
CA ARG A 96 -29.97 6.24 -1.46
C ARG A 96 -30.87 7.34 -2.03
N ALA A 97 -30.31 8.52 -2.29
CA ALA A 97 -31.07 9.62 -2.90
C ALA A 97 -31.45 9.35 -4.36
N ALA A 98 -30.70 8.50 -5.06
CA ALA A 98 -30.91 8.13 -6.46
C ALA A 98 -31.70 6.82 -6.65
N ASP A 99 -31.90 6.03 -5.59
CA ASP A 99 -32.68 4.81 -5.66
C ASP A 99 -34.16 5.12 -5.88
N GLU A 100 -34.76 4.38 -6.82
CA GLU A 100 -36.21 4.39 -7.02
C GLU A 100 -36.92 3.62 -5.90
N PRO A 101 -38.17 3.98 -5.56
CA PRO A 101 -38.99 3.18 -4.66
C PRO A 101 -38.98 1.70 -5.06
N GLU A 102 -38.90 0.81 -4.06
CA GLU A 102 -38.86 -0.66 -4.25
C GLU A 102 -37.57 -1.18 -4.92
N ARG A 103 -36.56 -0.34 -5.14
CA ARG A 103 -35.25 -0.72 -5.71
C ARG A 103 -34.06 -0.29 -4.86
N GLU A 104 -34.26 -0.12 -3.55
CA GLU A 104 -33.21 0.26 -2.60
C GLU A 104 -31.94 -0.62 -2.75
N GLY A 105 -30.78 0.02 -2.83
CA GLY A 105 -29.48 -0.60 -3.01
C GLY A 105 -29.06 -0.83 -4.47
N ILE A 106 -29.95 -0.63 -5.46
CA ILE A 106 -29.59 -0.87 -6.86
C ILE A 106 -28.52 0.11 -7.37
N THR A 107 -28.56 1.36 -6.92
CA THR A 107 -27.60 2.38 -7.39
C THR A 107 -26.19 2.05 -6.94
N GLU A 108 -26.02 1.59 -5.70
CA GLU A 108 -24.72 1.09 -5.18
C GLU A 108 -24.19 -0.06 -6.04
N ILE A 109 -25.02 -1.08 -6.30
CA ILE A 109 -24.62 -2.24 -7.09
C ILE A 109 -24.15 -1.79 -8.49
N ARG A 110 -24.92 -0.95 -9.18
CA ARG A 110 -24.58 -0.48 -10.53
C ARG A 110 -23.34 0.41 -10.53
N TYR A 111 -23.16 1.22 -9.49
CA TYR A 111 -21.96 2.03 -9.33
C TYR A 111 -20.71 1.16 -9.24
N VAL A 112 -20.74 0.14 -8.36
CA VAL A 112 -19.60 -0.77 -8.13
C VAL A 112 -19.29 -1.60 -9.39
N GLU A 113 -20.30 -2.15 -10.06
CA GLU A 113 -20.12 -2.80 -11.37
C GLU A 113 -19.47 -1.85 -12.39
N GLY A 114 -19.96 -0.61 -12.47
CA GLY A 114 -19.41 0.40 -13.36
C GLY A 114 -17.96 0.78 -13.07
N LEU A 115 -17.57 0.82 -11.79
CA LEU A 115 -16.18 1.02 -11.38
C LEU A 115 -15.28 -0.10 -11.92
N TYR A 116 -15.67 -1.36 -11.72
CA TYR A 116 -14.91 -2.51 -12.20
C TYR A 116 -14.83 -2.55 -13.73
N GLU A 117 -15.92 -2.27 -14.43
CA GLU A 117 -15.93 -2.18 -15.89
C GLU A 117 -15.00 -1.08 -16.40
N MET A 118 -15.02 0.11 -15.78
CA MET A 118 -14.12 1.21 -16.14
C MET A 118 -12.65 0.81 -15.95
N TRP A 119 -12.30 0.26 -14.78
CA TRP A 119 -10.93 -0.17 -14.49
C TRP A 119 -10.44 -1.27 -15.42
N ALA A 120 -11.28 -2.29 -15.67
CA ALA A 120 -10.97 -3.37 -16.60
C ALA A 120 -10.74 -2.85 -18.02
N GLU A 121 -11.56 -1.89 -18.46
CA GLU A 121 -11.44 -1.28 -19.78
C GLU A 121 -10.17 -0.42 -19.91
N LEU A 122 -9.78 0.32 -18.86
CA LEU A 122 -8.50 1.05 -18.83
C LEU A 122 -7.31 0.09 -18.95
N ILE A 123 -7.30 -1.01 -18.20
CA ILE A 123 -6.24 -2.04 -18.29
C ILE A 123 -6.21 -2.66 -19.69
N ARG A 124 -7.37 -2.95 -20.28
CA ARG A 124 -7.48 -3.52 -21.63
C ARG A 124 -6.91 -2.59 -22.70
N ARG A 125 -7.16 -1.28 -22.58
CA ARG A 125 -6.71 -0.25 -23.53
C ARG A 125 -5.23 0.11 -23.36
N HIS A 126 -4.70 -0.04 -22.15
CA HIS A 126 -3.33 0.32 -21.80
C HIS A 126 -2.58 -0.88 -21.22
N PRO A 127 -2.11 -1.84 -22.06
CA PRO A 127 -1.38 -3.01 -21.58
C PRO A 127 -0.15 -2.62 -20.75
N GLY A 128 -0.10 -3.10 -19.52
CA GLY A 128 0.97 -2.79 -18.56
C GLY A 128 0.65 -1.64 -17.59
N LEU A 129 -0.49 -0.96 -17.75
CA LEU A 129 -1.01 -0.01 -16.77
C LEU A 129 -1.25 -0.71 -15.43
N MET A 130 -0.81 -0.07 -14.35
CA MET A 130 -1.16 -0.46 -13.00
C MET A 130 -2.21 0.51 -12.45
N ILE A 131 -3.27 -0.03 -11.85
CA ILE A 131 -4.22 0.76 -11.07
C ILE A 131 -3.78 0.70 -9.61
N ASP A 132 -3.55 1.87 -9.04
CA ASP A 132 -3.27 2.06 -7.62
C ASP A 132 -4.54 2.55 -6.94
N ASN A 133 -5.17 1.67 -6.17
CA ASN A 133 -6.46 1.94 -5.53
C ASN A 133 -6.23 2.63 -4.18
N CYS A 134 -6.78 3.83 -4.08
CA CYS A 134 -6.79 4.66 -2.89
C CYS A 134 -8.24 5.07 -2.61
N ALA A 135 -8.60 5.16 -1.33
CA ALA A 135 -9.86 5.74 -0.88
C ALA A 135 -9.62 6.33 0.51
N SER A 136 -9.07 7.56 0.55
CA SER A 136 -8.53 8.16 1.78
C SER A 136 -7.60 7.19 2.53
N GLY A 137 -6.63 6.64 1.80
CA GLY A 137 -5.91 5.44 2.23
C GLY A 137 -6.67 4.18 1.86
N GLY A 138 -6.99 3.37 2.88
CA GLY A 138 -7.42 1.99 2.71
C GLY A 138 -8.92 1.71 2.86
N ARG A 139 -9.82 2.69 2.67
CA ARG A 139 -11.28 2.46 2.87
C ARG A 139 -11.90 1.50 1.84
N ARG A 140 -11.17 1.20 0.76
CA ARG A 140 -11.58 0.32 -0.34
C ARG A 140 -10.52 -0.76 -0.61
N ILE A 141 -9.93 -1.35 0.43
CA ILE A 141 -9.03 -2.51 0.28
C ILE A 141 -9.82 -3.78 0.56
N ASP A 142 -10.30 -4.39 -0.52
CA ASP A 142 -11.01 -5.66 -0.51
C ASP A 142 -10.49 -6.57 -1.63
N LEU A 143 -10.90 -7.84 -1.62
CA LEU A 143 -10.37 -8.84 -2.56
C LEU A 143 -10.74 -8.55 -4.02
N GLU A 144 -11.94 -8.03 -4.25
CA GLU A 144 -12.45 -7.80 -5.60
C GLU A 144 -11.75 -6.60 -6.23
N THR A 145 -11.60 -5.49 -5.49
CA THR A 145 -10.83 -4.32 -5.96
C THR A 145 -9.36 -4.67 -6.18
N CYS A 146 -8.76 -5.51 -5.32
CA CYS A 146 -7.38 -5.98 -5.49
C CYS A 146 -7.20 -6.97 -6.66
N SER A 147 -8.28 -7.47 -7.28
CA SER A 147 -8.17 -8.28 -8.50
C SER A 147 -7.80 -7.44 -9.73
N LEU A 148 -8.09 -6.13 -9.69
CA LEU A 148 -7.83 -5.16 -10.76
C LEU A 148 -6.81 -4.08 -10.36
N SER A 149 -6.41 -4.02 -9.09
CA SER A 149 -5.58 -2.94 -8.55
C SER A 149 -4.60 -3.42 -7.49
N ILE A 150 -3.67 -2.55 -7.12
CA ILE A 150 -2.71 -2.78 -6.04
C ILE A 150 -2.81 -1.59 -5.07
N PRO A 151 -2.95 -1.81 -3.74
CA PRO A 151 -2.96 -0.71 -2.79
C PRO A 151 -1.53 -0.24 -2.51
N LEU A 152 -1.01 0.70 -3.30
CA LEU A 152 0.28 1.30 -3.00
C LEU A 152 0.17 2.33 -1.89
N TRP A 153 -1.04 2.77 -1.52
CA TRP A 153 -1.29 3.70 -0.41
C TRP A 153 -2.34 3.13 0.56
N ARG A 154 -1.90 2.30 1.52
CA ARG A 154 -2.84 1.56 2.39
C ARG A 154 -3.53 2.37 3.50
N SER A 155 -3.02 3.55 3.86
CA SER A 155 -3.57 4.36 4.94
C SER A 155 -3.14 5.83 4.80
N ASP A 156 -3.98 6.73 5.31
CA ASP A 156 -3.65 8.14 5.49
C ASP A 156 -3.02 8.43 6.86
N THR A 157 -2.84 7.42 7.72
CA THR A 157 -2.03 7.54 8.94
C THR A 157 -0.70 8.27 8.68
N GLN A 158 -0.09 8.00 7.53
CA GLN A 158 1.18 8.54 7.12
C GLN A 158 1.05 9.99 6.58
N CYS A 159 -0.15 10.56 6.35
CA CYS A 159 -0.30 11.96 5.96
C CYS A 159 0.16 12.96 7.04
N GLY A 160 0.34 12.51 8.29
CA GLY A 160 0.81 13.33 9.41
C GLY A 160 2.27 13.80 9.35
N GLN A 161 3.00 13.54 8.25
CA GLN A 161 4.39 13.97 8.02
C GLN A 161 5.41 13.47 9.06
N GLN A 162 5.08 12.38 9.76
CA GLN A 162 5.90 11.76 10.79
C GLN A 162 5.70 10.25 10.79
N PRO A 163 6.71 9.46 11.18
CA PRO A 163 6.57 8.00 11.26
C PRO A 163 5.55 7.60 12.35
N GLN A 164 4.78 6.54 12.11
CA GLN A 164 3.79 6.01 13.05
C GLN A 164 4.03 4.49 13.23
N PRO A 165 5.20 4.10 13.75
CA PRO A 165 5.73 2.74 13.60
C PRO A 165 4.83 1.65 14.19
N VAL A 166 4.14 1.92 15.30
CA VAL A 166 3.20 0.96 15.90
C VAL A 166 2.03 0.67 14.96
N TRP A 167 1.44 1.71 14.37
CA TRP A 167 0.34 1.56 13.42
C TRP A 167 0.84 0.97 12.10
N ASP A 168 2.02 1.36 11.64
CA ASP A 168 2.66 0.82 10.44
C ASP A 168 2.93 -0.68 10.55
N GLN A 169 3.46 -1.14 11.69
CA GLN A 169 3.69 -2.55 12.00
C GLN A 169 2.38 -3.34 12.06
N VAL A 170 1.34 -2.77 12.68
CA VAL A 170 0.00 -3.40 12.78
C VAL A 170 -0.63 -3.54 11.41
N GLN A 171 -0.59 -2.48 10.60
CA GLN A 171 -1.09 -2.49 9.23
C GLN A 171 -0.32 -3.51 8.38
N THR A 172 1.02 -3.52 8.46
CA THR A 172 1.85 -4.48 7.71
C THR A 172 1.55 -5.92 8.13
N SER A 173 1.57 -6.24 9.43
CA SER A 173 1.37 -7.59 9.93
C SER A 173 -0.07 -8.11 9.77
N GLY A 174 -1.05 -7.20 9.84
CA GLY A 174 -2.47 -7.51 9.64
C GLY A 174 -2.83 -7.67 8.16
N LEU A 175 -2.54 -6.65 7.35
CA LEU A 175 -2.98 -6.59 5.95
C LEU A 175 -2.29 -7.62 5.07
N THR A 176 -0.99 -7.88 5.27
CA THR A 176 -0.20 -8.81 4.46
C THR A 176 -0.73 -10.26 4.50
N ARG A 177 -1.53 -10.61 5.51
CA ARG A 177 -2.22 -11.92 5.60
C ARG A 177 -3.23 -12.15 4.48
N TYR A 178 -3.77 -11.07 3.90
CA TYR A 178 -4.80 -11.12 2.86
C TYR A 178 -4.35 -10.43 1.57
N VAL A 179 -3.62 -9.32 1.69
CA VAL A 179 -3.13 -8.51 0.57
C VAL A 179 -1.60 -8.36 0.71
N PRO A 180 -0.83 -9.35 0.22
CA PRO A 180 0.62 -9.40 0.45
C PRO A 180 1.39 -8.32 -0.30
N LEU A 181 0.84 -7.85 -1.42
CA LEU A 181 1.41 -6.77 -2.22
C LEU A 181 0.67 -5.46 -1.90
N ASN A 182 1.19 -4.74 -0.92
CA ASN A 182 0.74 -3.40 -0.54
C ASN A 182 1.94 -2.50 -0.27
N SER A 183 1.75 -1.18 -0.22
CA SER A 183 2.79 -0.22 0.18
C SER A 183 2.19 0.91 1.04
N ALA A 184 3.06 1.73 1.64
CA ALA A 184 2.68 2.90 2.42
C ALA A 184 3.74 4.00 2.34
N GLY A 185 3.40 5.17 2.86
CA GLY A 185 4.29 6.33 2.93
C GLY A 185 5.38 6.19 3.98
N VAL A 186 6.63 6.49 3.63
CA VAL A 186 7.76 6.52 4.58
C VAL A 186 8.26 7.94 4.77
N TRP A 187 8.47 8.31 6.04
CA TRP A 187 8.90 9.65 6.48
C TRP A 187 10.24 9.66 7.22
N ALA A 188 10.70 8.51 7.71
CA ALA A 188 11.97 8.37 8.43
C ALA A 188 12.74 7.14 7.91
N TYR A 189 14.07 7.25 7.88
CA TYR A 189 14.98 6.30 7.23
C TYR A 189 15.95 5.63 8.22
N ASP A 190 15.73 5.80 9.53
CA ASP A 190 16.35 4.91 10.52
C ASP A 190 15.75 3.50 10.40
N GLN A 191 16.50 2.50 10.88
CA GLN A 191 16.17 1.10 10.72
C GLN A 191 14.77 0.76 11.25
N TYR A 192 14.44 1.24 12.44
CA TYR A 192 13.18 0.90 13.10
C TYR A 192 11.99 1.48 12.37
N ASN A 193 12.01 2.77 12.05
CA ASN A 193 10.88 3.42 11.38
C ASN A 193 10.72 2.96 9.92
N PHE A 194 11.83 2.81 9.19
CA PHE A 194 11.77 2.37 7.79
C PHE A 194 11.17 0.96 7.67
N TRP A 195 11.67 0.01 8.46
CA TRP A 195 11.19 -1.37 8.39
C TRP A 195 9.84 -1.60 9.07
N SER A 196 9.39 -0.69 9.93
CA SER A 196 8.01 -0.72 10.46
C SER A 196 6.96 -0.56 9.35
N VAL A 197 7.28 0.15 8.28
CA VAL A 197 6.33 0.50 7.20
C VAL A 197 6.63 -0.20 5.87
N ALA A 198 7.89 -0.50 5.60
CA ALA A 198 8.35 -1.05 4.33
C ALA A 198 7.84 -2.47 4.05
N THR A 199 7.47 -2.72 2.80
CA THR A 199 7.09 -4.03 2.29
C THR A 199 7.98 -4.43 1.10
N ALA A 200 7.41 -5.02 0.05
CA ALA A 200 8.05 -5.11 -1.25
C ALA A 200 8.38 -3.72 -1.84
N GLY A 201 7.75 -2.65 -1.34
CA GLY A 201 8.00 -1.27 -1.76
C GLY A 201 7.68 -0.26 -0.65
N VAL A 202 7.96 1.01 -0.95
CA VAL A 202 7.62 2.18 -0.11
C VAL A 202 7.28 3.37 -1.00
N ASN A 203 6.46 4.29 -0.50
CA ASN A 203 6.28 5.61 -1.11
C ASN A 203 7.16 6.61 -0.35
N HIS A 204 8.15 7.18 -1.01
CA HIS A 204 8.99 8.23 -0.44
C HIS A 204 8.16 9.51 -0.25
N CYS A 205 7.89 9.91 0.99
CA CYS A 205 7.06 11.09 1.26
C CYS A 205 7.85 12.33 1.70
N ALA A 206 9.11 12.15 2.12
CA ALA A 206 9.94 13.26 2.56
C ALA A 206 10.28 14.21 1.40
N ASN A 207 10.46 15.50 1.70
CA ASN A 207 10.89 16.47 0.71
C ASN A 207 12.38 16.29 0.38
N ILE A 208 12.67 15.64 -0.76
CA ILE A 208 14.04 15.39 -1.23
C ILE A 208 14.87 16.66 -1.52
N THR A 209 14.22 17.82 -1.61
CA THR A 209 14.89 19.11 -1.86
C THR A 209 15.15 19.91 -0.58
N ALA A 210 14.71 19.42 0.57
CA ALA A 210 14.91 20.10 1.85
C ALA A 210 16.41 20.18 2.21
N GLN A 211 16.80 21.28 2.86
CA GLN A 211 18.17 21.44 3.36
C GLN A 211 18.45 20.37 4.42
N GLY A 212 19.58 19.66 4.28
CA GLY A 212 19.98 18.60 5.21
C GLY A 212 19.30 17.25 4.96
N PHE A 213 18.57 17.09 3.86
CA PHE A 213 18.03 15.79 3.45
C PHE A 213 19.16 14.78 3.18
N ASP A 214 19.18 13.70 3.95
CA ASP A 214 20.23 12.68 3.89
C ASP A 214 19.95 11.64 2.80
N VAL A 215 20.40 11.94 1.58
CA VAL A 215 20.29 11.03 0.43
C VAL A 215 21.04 9.71 0.66
N ALA A 216 22.11 9.72 1.46
CA ALA A 216 22.92 8.52 1.70
C ALA A 216 22.14 7.53 2.57
N ALA A 217 21.50 8.00 3.64
CA ALA A 217 20.63 7.19 4.49
C ALA A 217 19.45 6.59 3.69
N VAL A 218 18.83 7.38 2.80
CA VAL A 218 17.76 6.86 1.93
C VAL A 218 18.28 5.78 0.98
N ARG A 219 19.45 6.00 0.38
CA ARG A 219 20.05 5.02 -0.56
C ARG A 219 20.34 3.70 0.15
N GLU A 220 20.91 3.75 1.34
CA GLU A 220 21.21 2.56 2.15
C GLU A 220 19.95 1.73 2.41
N ARG A 221 18.87 2.36 2.89
CA ARG A 221 17.58 1.68 3.12
C ARG A 221 16.96 1.13 1.83
N VAL A 222 17.08 1.85 0.72
CA VAL A 222 16.60 1.38 -0.59
C VAL A 222 17.40 0.19 -1.09
N ASP A 223 18.72 0.16 -0.90
CA ASP A 223 19.58 -0.96 -1.29
C ASP A 223 19.25 -2.24 -0.50
N GLU A 224 18.97 -2.11 0.81
CA GLU A 224 18.46 -3.21 1.64
C GLU A 224 17.09 -3.69 1.15
N LEU A 225 16.16 -2.76 0.90
CA LEU A 225 14.84 -3.08 0.36
C LEU A 225 14.96 -3.85 -0.95
N LEU A 226 15.79 -3.41 -1.89
CA LEU A 226 15.98 -4.10 -3.16
C LEU A 226 16.58 -5.51 -2.97
N ARG A 227 17.50 -5.67 -2.02
CA ARG A 227 18.10 -6.97 -1.67
C ARG A 227 17.08 -7.95 -1.10
N TRP A 228 16.23 -7.48 -0.19
CA TRP A 228 15.29 -8.32 0.56
C TRP A 228 13.88 -8.38 -0.05
N ARG A 229 13.58 -7.57 -1.07
CA ARG A 229 12.29 -7.53 -1.79
C ARG A 229 11.80 -8.92 -2.20
N LYS A 230 12.72 -9.80 -2.62
CA LYS A 230 12.40 -11.17 -3.07
C LYS A 230 11.60 -11.96 -2.02
N TYR A 231 11.83 -11.73 -0.73
CA TYR A 231 11.16 -12.49 0.33
C TYR A 231 9.67 -12.18 0.43
N TRP A 232 9.22 -11.00 -0.03
CA TRP A 232 7.80 -10.66 -0.08
C TRP A 232 7.00 -11.47 -1.10
N LEU A 233 7.67 -12.25 -1.96
CA LEU A 233 7.04 -13.24 -2.84
C LEU A 233 6.89 -14.62 -2.18
N GLY A 234 7.38 -14.76 -0.95
CA GLY A 234 7.32 -15.98 -0.16
C GLY A 234 6.09 -16.07 0.74
N ASN A 235 6.06 -17.09 1.58
CA ASN A 235 5.04 -17.29 2.60
C ASN A 235 5.22 -16.29 3.74
N PHE A 236 4.14 -15.59 4.09
CA PHE A 236 4.11 -14.66 5.22
C PHE A 236 3.60 -15.36 6.49
N TRP A 237 4.34 -15.23 7.59
CA TRP A 237 3.93 -15.72 8.90
C TRP A 237 4.03 -14.60 9.94
N ALA A 238 2.89 -14.22 10.53
CA ALA A 238 2.93 -13.44 11.76
C ALA A 238 3.44 -14.34 12.90
N LEU A 239 4.53 -13.92 13.55
CA LEU A 239 5.16 -14.65 14.65
C LEU A 239 4.68 -14.19 16.03
N THR A 240 4.07 -13.01 16.09
CA THR A 240 3.39 -12.47 17.28
C THR A 240 1.93 -12.14 16.97
N GLU A 241 1.14 -11.95 18.01
CA GLU A 241 -0.20 -11.36 17.87
C GLU A 241 -0.09 -9.92 17.36
N VAL A 242 -1.13 -9.49 16.62
CA VAL A 242 -1.21 -8.12 16.11
C VAL A 242 -1.92 -7.27 17.14
N THR A 243 -1.16 -6.45 17.87
CA THR A 243 -1.68 -5.58 18.93
C THR A 243 -1.22 -4.13 18.73
N LEU A 244 -1.97 -3.20 19.31
CA LEU A 244 -1.61 -1.77 19.40
C LEU A 244 -0.82 -1.43 20.68
N SER A 245 -0.50 -2.42 21.51
CA SER A 245 0.18 -2.23 22.79
C SER A 245 1.66 -1.91 22.58
N ASP A 246 2.16 -0.86 23.24
CA ASP A 246 3.59 -0.55 23.28
C ASP A 246 4.41 -1.57 24.09
N SER A 247 3.76 -2.39 24.91
CA SER A 247 4.40 -3.42 25.73
C SER A 247 4.62 -4.75 25.00
N ASP A 248 4.08 -4.87 23.79
CA ASP A 248 4.18 -6.09 23.00
C ASP A 248 5.23 -5.95 21.90
N TRP A 249 5.81 -7.08 21.49
CA TRP A 249 6.59 -7.16 20.27
C TRP A 249 5.67 -7.27 19.05
N CYS A 250 6.14 -6.79 17.90
CA CYS A 250 5.59 -7.17 16.61
C CYS A 250 6.64 -7.96 15.84
N ALA A 251 6.34 -9.18 15.38
CA ALA A 251 7.28 -9.91 14.54
C ALA A 251 6.58 -10.69 13.44
N TRP A 252 7.24 -10.78 12.28
CA TRP A 252 6.81 -11.58 11.16
C TRP A 252 7.99 -12.18 10.40
N GLN A 253 7.70 -13.25 9.67
CA GLN A 253 8.63 -13.98 8.82
C GLN A 253 8.12 -13.99 7.39
N LEU A 254 9.07 -13.90 6.47
CA LEU A 254 8.89 -14.18 5.05
C LEU A 254 9.79 -15.36 4.69
N HIS A 255 9.22 -16.42 4.11
CA HIS A 255 9.93 -17.66 3.78
C HIS A 255 9.79 -17.99 2.30
N LEU A 256 10.88 -18.32 1.62
CA LEU A 256 10.89 -18.81 0.23
C LEU A 256 11.07 -20.34 0.22
N PRO A 257 9.99 -21.13 0.04
CA PRO A 257 10.07 -22.59 0.08
C PRO A 257 10.99 -23.19 -0.99
N GLN A 258 11.14 -22.51 -2.13
CA GLN A 258 11.90 -23.00 -3.28
C GLN A 258 13.42 -23.02 -3.00
N THR A 259 13.89 -22.11 -2.16
CA THR A 259 15.30 -21.93 -1.82
C THR A 259 15.60 -22.22 -0.35
N ASN A 260 14.58 -22.49 0.47
CA ASN A 260 14.69 -22.73 1.91
C ASN A 260 15.46 -21.61 2.64
N GLU A 261 15.21 -20.36 2.23
CA GLU A 261 15.73 -19.15 2.84
C GLU A 261 14.60 -18.19 3.21
N GLY A 262 14.89 -17.22 4.07
CA GLY A 262 13.92 -16.21 4.44
C GLY A 262 14.51 -15.09 5.27
N ILE A 263 13.60 -14.25 5.75
CA ILE A 263 13.90 -13.10 6.60
C ILE A 263 12.85 -12.98 7.69
N ILE A 264 13.27 -12.56 8.87
CA ILE A 264 12.41 -12.28 10.02
C ILE A 264 12.65 -10.84 10.44
N PHE A 265 11.57 -10.11 10.64
CA PHE A 265 11.58 -8.79 11.26
C PHE A 265 10.94 -8.91 12.64
N ALA A 266 11.67 -8.48 13.68
CA ALA A 266 11.18 -8.48 15.06
C ALA A 266 11.39 -7.10 15.69
N PHE A 267 10.29 -6.40 15.93
CA PHE A 267 10.24 -5.04 16.44
C PHE A 267 10.00 -5.04 17.95
N ARG A 268 11.00 -4.55 18.68
CA ARG A 268 10.86 -4.20 20.09
C ARG A 268 10.27 -2.82 20.21
N ARG A 269 9.04 -2.73 20.71
CA ARG A 269 8.38 -1.45 21.02
C ARG A 269 8.90 -0.85 22.33
N ALA A 270 8.57 0.41 22.58
CA ALA A 270 9.12 1.18 23.71
C ALA A 270 8.89 0.52 25.09
N GLY A 271 7.75 -0.15 25.29
CA GLY A 271 7.41 -0.84 26.54
C GLY A 271 7.74 -2.34 26.54
N ALA A 272 8.20 -2.89 25.42
CA ALA A 272 8.38 -4.32 25.26
C ALA A 272 9.64 -4.83 25.99
N PRO A 273 9.62 -6.07 26.51
CA PRO A 273 10.79 -6.67 27.15
C PRO A 273 11.96 -6.76 26.17
N GLU A 274 13.18 -6.75 26.70
CA GLU A 274 14.42 -6.76 25.88
C GLU A 274 14.60 -8.02 25.04
N ALA A 275 13.97 -9.13 25.44
CA ALA A 275 14.09 -10.41 24.77
C ALA A 275 12.72 -11.01 24.43
N LEU A 276 12.69 -11.77 23.33
CA LEU A 276 11.54 -12.53 22.84
C LEU A 276 12.03 -13.90 22.32
N GLU A 277 11.30 -14.97 22.63
CA GLU A 277 11.46 -16.25 21.91
C GLU A 277 10.61 -16.19 20.63
N LEU A 278 11.26 -16.28 19.46
CA LEU A 278 10.59 -16.42 18.18
C LEU A 278 10.45 -17.91 17.82
N ARG A 279 9.38 -18.22 17.10
CA ARG A 279 9.11 -19.57 16.59
C ARG A 279 8.95 -19.54 15.07
N PRO A 280 10.07 -19.48 14.32
CA PRO A 280 10.02 -19.47 12.87
C PRO A 280 9.26 -20.69 12.32
N ARG A 281 8.53 -20.49 11.23
CA ARG A 281 7.73 -21.49 10.52
C ARG A 281 8.51 -22.03 9.33
N GLU A 282 8.11 -23.20 8.82
CA GLU A 282 8.74 -23.83 7.65
C GLU A 282 10.25 -24.07 7.82
N ILE A 283 10.67 -24.36 9.07
CA ILE A 283 12.03 -24.79 9.40
C ILE A 283 12.04 -26.31 9.53
N ASP A 284 12.91 -26.96 8.77
CA ASP A 284 13.14 -28.40 8.83
C ASP A 284 14.04 -28.71 10.05
N PRO A 285 13.54 -29.40 11.09
CA PRO A 285 14.30 -29.63 12.32
C PRO A 285 15.56 -30.49 12.10
N ASP A 286 15.59 -31.30 11.04
CA ASP A 286 16.71 -32.19 10.72
C ASP A 286 17.77 -31.53 9.81
N ALA A 287 17.53 -30.28 9.38
CA ALA A 287 18.43 -29.53 8.54
C ALA A 287 19.41 -28.66 9.35
N THR A 288 20.38 -28.08 8.64
CA THR A 288 21.27 -27.04 9.17
C THR A 288 20.96 -25.72 8.48
N TYR A 289 20.99 -24.63 9.24
CA TYR A 289 20.75 -23.28 8.74
C TYR A 289 21.94 -22.38 9.05
N GLU A 290 22.30 -21.55 8.07
CA GLU A 290 23.08 -20.36 8.30
C GLU A 290 22.11 -19.23 8.63
N VAL A 291 22.25 -18.64 9.82
CA VAL A 291 21.39 -17.57 10.34
C VAL A 291 22.26 -16.35 10.58
N ARG A 292 21.83 -15.19 10.10
CA ARG A 292 22.55 -13.93 10.20
C ARG A 292 21.66 -12.87 10.82
N ASP A 293 22.16 -12.20 11.85
CA ASP A 293 21.59 -10.96 12.35
C ASP A 293 22.17 -9.81 11.52
N GLU A 294 21.31 -9.10 10.79
CA GLU A 294 21.72 -8.04 9.87
C GLU A 294 22.07 -6.74 10.59
N GLU A 295 21.63 -6.54 11.85
CA GLU A 295 21.93 -5.33 12.63
C GLU A 295 23.33 -5.37 13.23
N ILE A 296 23.73 -6.53 13.77
CA ILE A 296 25.06 -6.72 14.38
C ILE A 296 26.05 -7.43 13.43
N HIS A 297 25.58 -7.83 12.24
CA HIS A 297 26.35 -8.50 11.19
C HIS A 297 27.02 -9.83 11.60
N GLU A 298 26.47 -10.49 12.62
CA GLU A 298 26.94 -11.80 13.08
C GLU A 298 26.25 -12.92 12.31
N THR A 299 26.97 -14.01 12.05
CA THR A 299 26.46 -15.18 11.34
C THR A 299 26.80 -16.43 12.12
N MET A 300 25.82 -17.31 12.27
CA MET A 300 25.94 -18.57 13.00
C MET A 300 25.34 -19.71 12.19
N THR A 301 25.90 -20.90 12.38
CA THR A 301 25.35 -22.15 11.84
C THR A 301 24.66 -22.90 12.96
N VAL A 302 23.38 -23.20 12.78
CA VAL A 302 22.54 -23.85 13.79
C VAL A 302 21.77 -25.03 13.21
N SER A 303 21.41 -25.97 14.07
CA SER A 303 20.44 -27.01 13.69
C SER A 303 19.06 -26.36 13.48
N GLY A 304 18.24 -26.94 12.61
CA GLY A 304 16.87 -26.50 12.42
C GLY A 304 16.03 -26.67 13.69
N ALA A 305 16.32 -27.69 14.51
CA ALA A 305 15.69 -27.90 15.80
C ALA A 305 15.94 -26.73 16.77
N ASP A 306 17.17 -26.21 16.81
CA ASP A 306 17.50 -25.03 17.61
C ASP A 306 16.90 -23.75 16.98
N PHE A 307 16.96 -23.62 15.65
CA PHE A 307 16.45 -22.43 14.97
C PHE A 307 14.92 -22.29 15.05
N ALA A 308 14.19 -23.41 15.15
CA ALA A 308 12.75 -23.41 15.36
C ALA A 308 12.32 -22.72 16.68
N ARG A 309 13.28 -22.43 17.58
CA ARG A 309 13.09 -21.65 18.81
C ARG A 309 14.28 -20.72 19.04
N VAL A 310 14.25 -19.55 18.40
CA VAL A 310 15.37 -18.59 18.48
C VAL A 310 15.06 -17.49 19.50
N GLY A 311 15.94 -17.35 20.50
CA GLY A 311 15.93 -16.20 21.40
C GLY A 311 16.46 -14.98 20.67
N THR A 312 15.64 -13.93 20.57
CA THR A 312 15.99 -12.64 19.97
C THR A 312 16.10 -11.58 21.06
N ARG A 313 17.14 -10.75 21.01
CA ARG A 313 17.40 -9.69 22.01
C ARG A 313 17.71 -8.38 21.30
N VAL A 314 16.97 -7.32 21.62
CA VAL A 314 17.19 -5.97 21.08
C VAL A 314 17.34 -5.02 22.25
N LYS A 315 18.50 -4.38 22.42
CA LYS A 315 18.80 -3.54 23.59
C LYS A 315 18.08 -2.20 23.56
N GLU A 316 17.95 -1.63 22.37
CA GLU A 316 17.28 -0.37 22.10
C GLU A 316 15.76 -0.54 22.20
N ALA A 317 15.08 0.48 22.74
CA ALA A 317 13.62 0.54 22.82
C ALA A 317 13.16 1.96 22.42
N PRO A 318 12.51 2.13 21.26
CA PRO A 318 12.24 1.11 20.25
C PRO A 318 13.48 0.61 19.50
N GLY A 319 13.41 -0.59 18.93
CA GLY A 319 14.46 -1.18 18.12
C GLY A 319 13.95 -2.34 17.26
N VAL A 320 14.74 -2.79 16.29
CA VAL A 320 14.37 -3.91 15.40
C VAL A 320 15.54 -4.90 15.32
N ALA A 321 15.22 -6.19 15.27
CA ALA A 321 16.15 -7.23 14.81
C ALA A 321 15.69 -7.70 13.43
N ILE A 322 16.65 -7.81 12.51
CA ILE A 322 16.43 -8.32 11.16
C ILE A 322 17.30 -9.55 10.98
N ILE A 323 16.66 -10.72 10.83
CA ILE A 323 17.35 -12.01 10.80
C ILE A 323 17.14 -12.64 9.43
N THR A 324 18.21 -12.82 8.65
CA THR A 324 18.18 -13.61 7.43
C THR A 324 18.64 -15.03 7.71
N TYR A 325 18.10 -16.00 6.98
CA TYR A 325 18.50 -17.40 7.13
C TYR A 325 18.43 -18.15 5.81
N ARG A 326 19.24 -19.20 5.66
CA ARG A 326 19.19 -20.15 4.56
C ARG A 326 19.60 -21.55 5.01
N ARG A 327 18.94 -22.57 4.48
CA ARG A 327 19.36 -23.96 4.64
C ARG A 327 20.70 -24.18 3.93
N VAL A 328 21.63 -24.88 4.58
CA VAL A 328 22.97 -25.21 4.05
C VAL A 328 23.20 -26.70 3.91
#